data_AF-A0A7T4QQ14-F1
#
_entry.id   AF-A0A7T4QQ14-F1
#
_cell.length_a   1.000
_cell.length_b   1.000
_cell.length_c   1.000
_cell.angle_alpha   90.00
_cell.angle_beta   90.00
_cell.angle_gamma   90.00
#
_symmetry.space_group_name_H-M   'P 1'
#
loop_
_entity.id
_entity.type
_entity.pdbx_description
1 polymer ?
#
loop_
_entity_poly.entity_id
_entity_poly.type
_entity_poly.pdbx_seq_one_letter_code
_entity_poly.pdbx_strand_id
1 'polypeptide(L)'
;MAEVNKTFEFHYELEDKIYSVKGIIASFDCNEEASLENLNLERYKDSIYNVSLVSEPASNLEIFNLQHPVVYIIGYNEQEGQLGYIIEKKFVPEQGENDLVNLISASILEVLLINGDSGHFTDQ
;
A
#
# COMPACT_ATOMS: atom_id res chain seq x y z
N MET A 1 -1.75 11.21 -16.34
CA MET A 1 -2.83 10.31 -15.89
C MET A 1 -3.68 11.07 -14.88
N ALA A 2 -4.93 10.64 -14.66
CA ALA A 2 -5.65 11.14 -13.48
C ALA A 2 -4.94 10.59 -12.24
N GLU A 3 -4.62 11.48 -11.30
CA GLU A 3 -3.95 11.10 -10.06
C GLU A 3 -4.99 10.44 -9.14
N VAL A 4 -4.81 9.15 -8.87
CA VAL A 4 -5.61 8.46 -7.85
C VAL A 4 -5.21 9.08 -6.52
N ASN A 5 -6.15 9.67 -5.80
CA ASN A 5 -5.98 10.37 -4.54
C ASN A 5 -7.09 9.92 -3.57
N LYS A 6 -6.96 8.69 -3.08
CA LYS A 6 -7.92 8.09 -2.15
C LYS A 6 -7.38 8.09 -0.74
N THR A 7 -8.25 8.27 0.24
CA THR A 7 -7.88 8.17 1.66
C THR A 7 -8.70 7.08 2.31
N PHE A 8 -8.13 6.44 3.32
CA PHE A 8 -8.81 5.39 4.04
C PHE A 8 -8.58 5.49 5.55
N GLU A 9 -9.55 5.01 6.32
CA GLU A 9 -9.49 4.84 7.77
C GLU A 9 -10.18 3.53 8.13
N PHE A 10 -9.42 2.54 8.55
CA PHE A 10 -9.93 1.22 8.90
C PHE A 10 -9.53 0.83 10.33
N HIS A 11 -10.40 0.07 10.99
CA HIS A 11 -10.18 -0.51 12.30
C HIS A 11 -10.14 -2.03 12.18
N TYR A 12 -9.05 -2.62 12.68
CA TYR A 12 -8.86 -4.06 12.69
C TYR A 12 -8.82 -4.57 14.13
N GLU A 13 -9.46 -5.70 14.38
CA GLU A 13 -9.36 -6.42 15.65
C GLU A 13 -8.57 -7.72 15.40
N LEU A 14 -7.42 -7.82 16.05
CA LEU A 14 -6.49 -8.94 15.91
C LEU A 14 -5.92 -9.29 17.28
N GLU A 15 -6.08 -10.55 17.70
CA GLU A 15 -5.57 -11.03 19.01
C GLU A 15 -5.98 -10.12 20.20
N ASP A 16 -7.26 -9.72 20.24
CA ASP A 16 -7.82 -8.79 21.26
C ASP A 16 -7.18 -7.38 21.27
N LYS A 17 -6.47 -7.00 20.20
CA LYS A 17 -5.92 -5.65 20.01
C LYS A 17 -6.63 -4.95 18.87
N ILE A 18 -6.92 -3.66 19.09
CA ILE A 18 -7.51 -2.78 18.09
C ILE A 18 -6.39 -2.00 17.40
N TYR A 19 -6.36 -2.08 16.08
CA TYR A 19 -5.45 -1.34 15.22
C TYR A 19 -6.25 -0.35 14.38
N SER A 20 -5.95 0.94 14.50
CA SER A 20 -6.52 1.97 13.63
C SER A 20 -5.48 2.38 12.61
N VAL A 21 -5.76 2.13 11.34
CA VAL A 21 -4.87 2.45 10.22
C VAL A 21 -5.55 3.49 9.35
N LYS A 22 -4.88 4.62 9.21
CA LYS A 22 -5.31 5.71 8.32
C LYS A 22 -4.26 5.88 7.26
N GLY A 23 -4.65 6.08 6.01
CA GLY A 23 -3.68 6.25 4.94
C GLY A 23 -4.20 7.00 3.73
N ILE A 24 -3.26 7.35 2.87
CA ILE A 24 -3.46 8.02 1.59
C ILE A 24 -2.88 7.12 0.52
N ILE A 25 -3.67 6.80 -0.50
CA ILE A 25 -3.27 6.07 -1.69
C ILE A 25 -3.17 7.07 -2.82
N ALA A 26 -1.94 7.26 -3.31
CA ALA A 26 -1.62 8.11 -4.43
C ALA A 26 -1.13 7.27 -5.63
N SER A 27 -1.46 7.66 -6.87
CA SER A 27 -0.80 7.05 -8.03
C SER A 27 0.71 7.31 -7.97
N PHE A 28 1.51 6.28 -8.27
CA PHE A 28 2.95 6.42 -8.31
C PHE A 28 3.39 7.06 -9.63
N ASP A 29 3.84 8.31 -9.59
CA ASP A 29 4.43 8.94 -10.79
C ASP A 29 5.84 8.38 -10.98
N CYS A 30 5.97 7.36 -11.84
CA CYS A 30 7.24 6.78 -12.24
C CYS A 30 8.06 7.78 -13.07
N ASN A 31 8.56 8.81 -12.41
CA ASN A 31 9.44 9.83 -12.99
C ASN A 31 10.89 9.33 -12.86
N GLU A 32 11.84 9.93 -13.59
CA GLU A 32 13.23 9.46 -13.64
C GLU A 32 13.93 9.36 -12.27
N GLU A 33 13.39 9.97 -11.22
CA GLU A 33 13.88 9.87 -9.82
C GLU A 33 13.31 8.66 -9.05
N ALA A 34 12.20 8.08 -9.50
CA ALA A 34 11.42 7.03 -8.85
C ALA A 34 11.52 5.66 -9.58
N SER A 35 12.67 5.37 -10.19
CA SER A 35 12.91 4.10 -10.88
C SER A 35 12.98 2.95 -9.87
N LEU A 36 12.05 1.99 -9.92
CA LEU A 36 12.16 0.74 -9.16
C LEU A 36 12.97 -0.28 -9.96
N GLU A 37 14.16 -0.61 -9.50
CA GLU A 37 15.15 -1.38 -10.28
C GLU A 37 14.78 -2.86 -10.46
N ASN A 38 13.98 -3.42 -9.56
CA ASN A 38 13.61 -4.83 -9.54
C ASN A 38 12.18 -5.10 -10.05
N LEU A 39 11.55 -4.11 -10.70
CA LEU A 39 10.23 -4.23 -11.28
C LEU A 39 10.26 -3.97 -12.78
N ASN A 40 9.48 -4.75 -13.52
CA ASN A 40 9.21 -4.43 -14.92
C ASN A 40 8.21 -3.26 -14.97
N LEU A 41 8.73 -2.04 -14.94
CA LEU A 41 7.91 -0.82 -14.93
C LEU A 41 6.98 -0.70 -16.13
N GLU A 42 7.34 -1.26 -17.30
CA GLU A 42 6.44 -1.28 -18.46
C GLU A 42 5.19 -2.14 -18.21
N ARG A 43 5.34 -3.27 -17.51
CA ARG A 43 4.24 -4.18 -17.17
C ARG A 43 3.35 -3.65 -16.06
N TYR A 44 3.93 -2.97 -15.07
CA TYR A 44 3.23 -2.60 -13.82
C TYR A 44 2.93 -1.09 -13.69
N LYS A 45 3.21 -0.27 -14.70
CA LYS A 45 3.09 1.20 -14.63
C LYS A 45 1.79 1.70 -14.00
N ASP A 46 0.66 1.13 -14.42
CA ASP A 46 -0.69 1.53 -13.97
C ASP A 46 -1.16 0.74 -12.74
N SER A 47 -0.24 0.06 -12.06
CA SER A 47 -0.50 -0.88 -10.97
C SER A 47 0.39 -0.65 -9.75
N ILE A 48 1.19 0.42 -9.74
CA ILE A 48 2.03 0.83 -8.61
C ILE A 48 1.39 2.05 -7.94
N TYR A 49 1.19 1.97 -6.63
CA TYR A 49 0.56 3.01 -5.83
C TYR A 49 1.42 3.36 -4.63
N ASN A 50 1.61 4.65 -4.37
CA ASN A 50 2.18 5.13 -3.12
C ASN A 50 1.15 5.00 -2.01
N VAL A 51 1.57 4.46 -0.86
CA VAL A 51 0.74 4.36 0.34
C VAL A 51 1.42 5.15 1.44
N SER A 52 0.80 6.23 1.89
CA SER A 52 1.28 7.00 3.05
C SER A 52 0.40 6.68 4.25
N LEU A 53 0.97 6.07 5.28
CA LEU A 53 0.26 5.81 6.53
C LEU A 53 0.31 7.05 7.42
N VAL A 54 -0.86 7.48 7.89
CA VAL A 54 -1.06 8.64 8.78
C VAL A 54 -1.18 8.18 10.24
N SER A 55 -1.73 6.98 10.45
CA SER A 55 -1.80 6.32 11.75
C SER A 55 -1.18 4.94 11.59
N GLU A 56 -0.04 4.72 12.26
CA GLU A 56 0.65 3.44 12.25
C GLU A 56 0.06 2.49 13.30
N PRO A 57 -0.14 1.21 12.98
CA PRO A 57 -0.44 0.21 13.98
C PRO A 57 0.77 0.05 14.92
N ALA A 58 0.52 -0.10 16.23
CA ALA A 58 1.57 -0.42 17.20
C ALA A 58 2.11 -1.84 16.95
N SER A 59 3.11 -1.94 16.08
CA SER A 59 3.65 -3.16 15.50
C SER A 59 5.17 -3.04 15.35
N ASN A 60 5.88 -4.17 15.45
CA ASN A 60 7.34 -4.23 15.25
C ASN A 60 7.73 -4.50 13.79
N LEU A 61 6.79 -4.43 12.85
CA LEU A 61 7.07 -4.67 11.44
C LEU A 61 7.71 -3.45 10.79
N GLU A 62 8.79 -3.69 10.04
CA GLU A 62 9.54 -2.63 9.35
C GLU A 62 8.70 -1.87 8.33
N ILE A 63 7.68 -2.50 7.73
CA ILE A 63 6.80 -1.87 6.74
C ILE A 63 6.00 -0.68 7.28
N PHE A 64 5.78 -0.64 8.60
CA PHE A 64 5.09 0.49 9.24
C PHE A 64 6.07 1.59 9.69
N ASN A 65 7.39 1.37 9.57
CA ASN A 65 8.38 2.39 9.90
C ASN A 65 8.49 3.42 8.76
N LEU A 66 8.07 4.67 9.03
CA LEU A 66 8.01 5.79 8.06
C LEU A 66 9.35 6.21 7.43
N GLN A 67 10.47 5.58 7.80
CA GLN A 67 11.76 5.85 7.17
C GLN A 67 11.83 5.39 5.71
N HIS A 68 10.93 4.50 5.29
CA HIS A 68 10.87 3.99 3.93
C HIS A 68 9.52 4.31 3.27
N PRO A 69 9.51 4.79 2.01
CA PRO A 69 8.26 4.91 1.26
C PRO A 69 7.58 3.55 1.14
N VAL A 70 6.30 3.48 1.51
CA VAL A 70 5.46 2.28 1.36
C VAL A 70 4.77 2.33 0.01
N VAL A 71 4.75 1.20 -0.69
CA VAL A 71 4.09 1.06 -1.98
C VAL A 71 3.24 -0.20 -2.02
N TYR A 72 2.20 -0.14 -2.84
CA TYR A 72 1.29 -1.23 -3.11
C TYR A 72 1.32 -1.56 -4.61
N ILE A 73 1.49 -2.83 -4.96
CA ILE A 73 1.62 -3.26 -6.36
C ILE A 73 0.62 -4.38 -6.65
N ILE A 74 -0.23 -4.18 -7.65
CA ILE A 74 -1.17 -5.20 -8.15
C ILE A 74 -0.45 -6.12 -9.14
N GLY A 75 -0.61 -7.44 -8.98
CA GLY A 75 -0.08 -8.43 -9.94
C GLY A 75 1.41 -8.76 -9.80
N TYR A 76 2.12 -8.18 -8.83
CA TYR A 76 3.53 -8.52 -8.59
C TYR A 76 3.65 -9.99 -8.18
N ASN A 77 4.61 -10.72 -8.79
CA ASN A 77 4.76 -12.18 -8.64
C ASN A 77 3.45 -12.97 -8.76
N GLU A 78 2.54 -12.55 -9.65
CA GLU A 78 1.24 -13.20 -9.89
C GLU A 78 0.27 -13.15 -8.70
N GLN A 79 0.51 -12.28 -7.71
CA GLN A 79 -0.39 -12.08 -6.56
C GLN A 79 -1.40 -10.94 -6.81
N GLU A 80 -2.56 -11.00 -6.15
CA GLU A 80 -3.65 -10.00 -6.30
C GLU A 80 -3.20 -8.58 -5.90
N GLY A 81 -2.37 -8.46 -4.87
CA GLY A 81 -1.64 -7.24 -4.57
C GLY A 81 -0.69 -7.39 -3.39
N GLN A 82 0.42 -6.67 -3.43
CA GLN A 82 1.47 -6.77 -2.42
C GLN A 82 1.82 -5.39 -1.86
N LEU A 83 1.70 -5.26 -0.55
CA LEU A 83 2.25 -4.13 0.20
C LEU A 83 3.74 -4.40 0.47
N GLY A 84 4.55 -3.35 0.36
CA GLY A 84 5.96 -3.41 0.67
C GLY A 84 6.53 -2.02 0.81
N TYR A 85 7.85 -1.93 0.93
CA TYR A 85 8.55 -0.66 1.05
C TYR A 85 9.68 -0.55 0.03
N ILE A 86 10.21 0.67 -0.13
CA ILE A 86 11.33 0.95 -1.02
C ILE A 86 12.61 1.17 -0.21
N ILE A 87 13.61 0.31 -0.43
CA ILE A 87 14.99 0.50 0.03
C ILE A 87 15.91 0.56 -1.18
N GLU A 88 16.75 1.59 -1.26
CA GLU A 88 17.76 1.73 -2.33
C GLU A 88 17.16 1.51 -3.74
N LYS A 89 16.00 2.12 -4.02
CA LYS A 89 15.27 1.99 -5.29
C LYS A 89 14.77 0.57 -5.63
N LYS A 90 14.71 -0.32 -4.66
CA LYS A 90 14.16 -1.68 -4.84
C LYS A 90 12.91 -1.85 -4.00
N PHE A 91 11.89 -2.42 -4.63
CA PHE A 91 10.70 -2.85 -3.93
C PHE A 91 10.99 -4.11 -3.11
N VAL A 92 10.77 -4.02 -1.80
CA VAL A 92 10.85 -5.16 -0.89
C VAL A 92 9.41 -5.46 -0.44
N PRO A 93 8.76 -6.49 -1.00
CA PRO A 93 7.44 -6.90 -0.53
C PRO A 93 7.53 -7.38 0.91
N GLU A 94 6.51 -7.12 1.71
CA GLU A 94 6.39 -7.76 3.02
C GLU A 94 6.39 -9.28 2.84
N GLN A 95 7.26 -9.96 3.58
CA GLN A 95 7.40 -11.41 3.53
C GLN A 95 6.71 -12.03 4.73
N GLY A 96 5.79 -12.97 4.49
CA GLY A 96 5.17 -13.79 5.53
C GLY A 96 3.66 -13.66 5.61
N GLU A 97 3.03 -14.58 6.34
CA GLU A 97 1.60 -14.57 6.65
C GLU A 97 1.34 -13.62 7.84
N ASN A 98 1.49 -12.31 7.62
CA ASN A 98 1.10 -11.33 8.63
C ASN A 98 -0.35 -10.90 8.43
N ASP A 99 -1.23 -11.30 9.33
CA ASP A 99 -2.67 -11.05 9.23
C ASP A 99 -3.00 -9.56 9.14
N LEU A 100 -2.29 -8.70 9.87
CA LEU A 100 -2.55 -7.25 9.82
C LEU A 100 -2.17 -6.66 8.45
N VAL A 101 -1.03 -7.05 7.89
CA VAL A 101 -0.59 -6.60 6.56
C VAL A 101 -1.55 -7.12 5.49
N ASN A 102 -2.02 -8.37 5.61
CA ASN A 102 -3.01 -8.94 4.70
C ASN A 102 -4.34 -8.18 4.74
N LEU A 103 -4.84 -7.84 5.94
CA LEU A 103 -6.05 -7.05 6.12
C LEU A 103 -5.93 -5.64 5.51
N ILE A 104 -4.80 -4.96 5.76
CA ILE A 104 -4.51 -3.65 5.15
C ILE A 104 -4.44 -3.76 3.63
N SER A 105 -3.76 -4.80 3.12
CA SER A 105 -3.62 -5.04 1.67
C SER A 105 -4.97 -5.28 1.00
N ALA A 106 -5.86 -6.06 1.63
CA ALA A 106 -7.22 -6.26 1.14
C ALA A 106 -8.02 -4.95 1.14
N SER A 107 -7.91 -4.16 2.22
CA SER A 107 -8.61 -2.88 2.34
C SER A 107 -8.15 -1.87 1.27
N ILE A 108 -6.84 -1.82 0.98
CA ILE A 108 -6.29 -1.00 -0.11
C ILE A 108 -6.85 -1.45 -1.47
N LEU A 109 -6.90 -2.76 -1.73
CA LEU A 109 -7.46 -3.29 -2.98
C LEU A 109 -8.93 -2.93 -3.14
N GLU A 110 -9.73 -3.09 -2.09
CA GLU A 110 -11.15 -2.70 -2.08
C GLU A 110 -11.31 -1.22 -2.42
N VAL A 111 -10.53 -0.35 -1.76
CA VAL A 111 -10.55 1.10 -2.03
C VAL A 111 -10.18 1.40 -3.48
N LEU A 112 -9.20 0.71 -4.05
CA LEU A 112 -8.80 0.88 -5.46
C LEU A 112 -9.89 0.41 -6.44
N LEU A 113 -10.64 -0.64 -6.12
CA LEU A 113 -11.72 -1.18 -6.97
C LEU A 113 -12.99 -0.32 -6.98
N ILE A 114 -13.19 0.57 -5.99
CA ILE A 114 -14.33 1.49 -5.99
C ILE A 114 -14.19 2.53 -7.11
N ASN A 115 -15.25 2.77 -7.88
CA ASN A 115 -15.24 3.75 -8.97
C ASN A 115 -14.88 5.17 -8.49
N GLY A 116 -14.06 5.86 -9.30
CA GLY A 116 -13.64 7.24 -9.07
C GLY A 116 -12.21 7.34 -8.53
N ASP A 117 -11.51 8.43 -8.87
CA ASP A 117 -10.09 8.60 -8.57
C ASP A 117 -9.83 9.29 -7.22
N SER A 118 -10.87 9.77 -6.55
CA SER A 118 -10.73 10.43 -5.24
C SER A 118 -11.85 10.08 -4.30
N GLY A 119 -11.58 10.13 -3.00
CA GLY A 119 -12.58 9.82 -1.98
C GLY A 119 -11.97 9.50 -0.62
N HIS A 120 -12.84 9.43 0.39
CA HIS A 120 -12.51 8.94 1.71
C HIS A 120 -13.34 7.70 2.01
N PHE A 121 -12.69 6.66 2.53
CA PHE A 121 -13.29 5.35 2.77
C PHE A 121 -13.04 4.92 4.21
N THR A 122 -14.05 4.35 4.85
CA THR A 122 -13.93 3.80 6.20
C THR A 122 -14.56 2.42 6.26
N ASP A 123 -14.19 1.63 7.26
CA ASP A 123 -15.05 0.53 7.69
C ASP A 123 -16.41 1.07 8.17
N GLN A 124 -17.47 0.27 7.98
CA GLN A 124 -18.83 0.58 8.43
C GLN A 124 -19.08 0.04 9.83
#